data_AF-A0A1H6SDH8-F1
#
_entry.id   AF-A0A1H6SDH8-F1
#
_cell.length_a   1.000
_cell.length_b   1.000
_cell.length_c   1.000
_cell.angle_alpha   90.00
_cell.angle_beta   90.00
_cell.angle_gamma   90.00
#
_symmetry.space_group_name_H-M   'P 1'
#
loop_
_entity.id
_entity.type
_entity.pdbx_description
1 polymer ?
#
loop_
_entity_poly.entity_id
_entity_poly.type
_entity_poly.pdbx_seq_one_letter_code
_entity_poly.pdbx_strand_id
1 'polypeptide(L)'
;MPTDAVAHELFLRHLDSWVPAALRRARRATVVLGYDGGDPRLAEETLRLAGEHATRLRGGRLTVLVLADGTEELPARLGTAEAGLPADVAVHLMPGDASRLPVALRAAGAAGAPVLSYLEVDGPVNLAALTAAAATGRPAEALVVAGAGTPLRPALADAGFPLTTDVELVDVDRRIGFGTGSDRSLEAIKESVWAAGLRCRDPQGLPLSPGPEVDPQPLGRALLDELTRHGPRTVTELRRFAVTGTAYRAVDAARALAALLDAGAVTRSPEHGRLGGDVLVTPARST
;
A
#
# COMPACT_ATOMS: atom_id res chain seq x y z
N MET A 1 -2.94 -9.76 18.54
CA MET A 1 -2.40 -10.32 17.28
C MET A 1 -1.02 -9.73 17.09
N PRO A 2 0.04 -10.52 16.81
CA PRO A 2 1.35 -9.94 16.49
C PRO A 2 1.23 -9.07 15.24
N THR A 3 1.96 -7.95 15.19
CA THR A 3 1.85 -6.94 14.13
C THR A 3 2.14 -7.47 12.75
N ASP A 4 3.07 -8.41 12.65
CA ASP A 4 3.45 -9.01 11.38
C ASP A 4 2.24 -9.74 10.78
N ALA A 5 1.42 -10.39 11.62
CA ALA A 5 0.17 -11.00 11.16
C ALA A 5 -0.85 -9.99 10.61
N VAL A 6 -0.89 -8.74 11.12
CA VAL A 6 -1.73 -7.67 10.54
C VAL A 6 -1.23 -7.30 9.14
N ALA A 7 0.07 -7.05 9.01
CA ALA A 7 0.65 -6.64 7.74
C ALA A 7 0.57 -7.76 6.69
N HIS A 8 0.76 -9.01 7.13
CA HIS A 8 0.55 -10.20 6.31
C HIS A 8 -0.90 -10.29 5.85
N GLU A 9 -1.88 -10.10 6.75
CA GLU A 9 -3.31 -10.10 6.37
C GLU A 9 -3.63 -9.01 5.34
N LEU A 10 -3.15 -7.78 5.56
CA LEU A 10 -3.33 -6.67 4.62
C LEU A 10 -2.73 -6.99 3.25
N PHE A 11 -1.51 -7.53 3.23
CA PHE A 11 -0.84 -7.93 2.01
C PHE A 11 -1.61 -9.04 1.29
N LEU A 12 -2.02 -10.10 1.99
CA LEU A 12 -2.74 -11.23 1.41
C LEU A 12 -4.11 -10.82 0.86
N ARG A 13 -4.82 -9.92 1.55
CA ARG A 13 -6.06 -9.33 1.06
C ARG A 13 -5.83 -8.52 -0.22
N HIS A 14 -4.78 -7.72 -0.25
CA HIS A 14 -4.41 -6.96 -1.45
C HIS A 14 -4.03 -7.89 -2.61
N LEU A 15 -3.20 -8.89 -2.34
CA LEU A 15 -2.75 -9.92 -3.27
C LEU A 15 -3.93 -10.64 -3.93
N ASP A 16 -4.92 -11.06 -3.15
CA ASP A 16 -6.12 -11.75 -3.65
C ASP A 16 -6.89 -10.93 -4.70
N SER A 17 -6.97 -9.61 -4.51
CA SER A 17 -7.56 -8.70 -5.50
C SER A 17 -6.63 -8.37 -6.67
N TRP A 18 -5.31 -8.32 -6.40
CA TRP A 18 -4.29 -7.88 -7.34
C TRP A 18 -3.97 -8.95 -8.39
N VAL A 19 -3.77 -10.22 -8.01
CA VAL A 19 -3.38 -11.31 -8.91
C VAL A 19 -4.32 -11.43 -10.12
N PRO A 20 -5.66 -11.51 -9.95
CA PRO A 20 -6.55 -11.63 -11.09
C PRO A 20 -6.56 -10.36 -11.95
N ALA A 21 -6.36 -9.17 -11.38
CA ALA A 21 -6.23 -7.92 -12.14
C ALA A 21 -4.92 -7.87 -12.94
N ALA A 22 -3.81 -8.28 -12.35
CA ALA A 22 -2.50 -8.35 -12.97
C ALA A 22 -2.49 -9.31 -14.16
N LEU A 23 -3.01 -10.53 -13.98
CA LEU A 23 -3.04 -11.58 -15.00
C LEU A 23 -4.06 -11.31 -16.13
N ARG A 24 -5.10 -10.50 -15.88
CA ARG A 24 -5.96 -9.97 -16.96
C ARG A 24 -5.24 -8.93 -17.81
N ARG A 25 -4.32 -8.16 -17.21
CA ARG A 25 -3.58 -7.11 -17.91
C ARG A 25 -2.38 -7.65 -18.68
N ALA A 26 -1.68 -8.63 -18.11
CA ALA A 26 -0.47 -9.22 -18.68
C ALA A 26 -0.47 -10.73 -18.49
N ARG A 27 0.13 -11.46 -19.44
CA ARG A 27 0.28 -12.92 -19.36
C ARG A 27 1.30 -13.38 -18.33
N ARG A 28 1.98 -12.47 -17.64
CA ARG A 28 2.99 -12.74 -16.62
C ARG A 28 2.81 -11.74 -15.49
N ALA A 29 3.05 -12.15 -14.25
CA ALA A 29 3.09 -11.28 -13.09
C ALA A 29 4.11 -11.82 -12.07
N THR A 30 4.66 -10.94 -11.25
CA THR A 30 5.63 -11.31 -10.21
C THR A 30 5.20 -10.79 -8.85
N VAL A 31 5.22 -11.67 -7.85
CA VAL A 31 5.03 -11.35 -6.44
C VAL A 31 6.36 -11.53 -5.73
N VAL A 32 6.72 -10.59 -4.88
CA VAL A 32 7.97 -10.60 -4.11
C VAL A 32 7.62 -10.56 -2.63
N LEU A 33 8.22 -11.44 -1.85
CA LEU A 33 8.25 -11.39 -0.39
C LEU A 33 9.70 -11.18 0.04
N GLY A 34 10.04 -10.02 0.59
CA GLY A 34 11.33 -9.76 1.21
C GLY A 34 11.17 -9.56 2.71
N TYR A 35 11.56 -10.52 3.51
CA TYR A 35 11.39 -10.51 4.97
C TYR A 35 12.41 -11.44 5.64
N ASP A 36 12.45 -11.47 6.97
CA ASP A 36 13.45 -12.24 7.72
C ASP A 36 13.30 -13.77 7.61
N GLY A 37 12.13 -14.26 7.17
CA GLY A 37 11.80 -15.67 7.10
C GLY A 37 11.30 -16.28 8.41
N GLY A 38 11.03 -15.45 9.43
CA GLY A 38 10.62 -15.88 10.77
C GLY A 38 9.23 -16.50 10.82
N ASP A 39 8.28 -16.03 9.99
CA ASP A 39 6.96 -16.65 9.82
C ASP A 39 6.78 -17.25 8.40
N PRO A 40 7.00 -18.56 8.23
CA PRO A 40 6.80 -19.22 6.94
C PRO A 40 5.36 -19.18 6.41
N ARG A 41 4.35 -18.86 7.25
CA ARG A 41 2.94 -18.84 6.84
C ARG A 41 2.65 -17.78 5.77
N LEU A 42 3.31 -16.63 5.81
CA LEU A 42 3.13 -15.59 4.79
C LEU A 42 3.43 -16.14 3.39
N ALA A 43 4.55 -16.85 3.25
CA ALA A 43 4.96 -17.41 1.98
C ALA A 43 4.02 -18.54 1.53
N GLU A 44 3.66 -19.45 2.42
CA GLU A 44 2.70 -20.51 2.12
C GLU A 44 1.33 -19.99 1.68
N GLU A 45 0.77 -19.01 2.40
CA GLU A 45 -0.52 -18.42 2.08
C GLU A 45 -0.48 -17.66 0.75
N THR A 46 0.64 -17.00 0.45
CA THR A 46 0.91 -16.41 -0.86
C THR A 46 0.88 -17.46 -1.96
N LEU A 47 1.53 -18.61 -1.76
CA LEU A 47 1.52 -19.72 -2.72
C LEU A 47 0.13 -20.34 -2.89
N ARG A 48 -0.61 -20.51 -1.79
CA ARG A 48 -2.00 -21.01 -1.84
C ARG A 48 -2.88 -20.09 -2.70
N LEU A 49 -2.84 -18.77 -2.46
CA LEU A 49 -3.58 -17.80 -3.25
C LEU A 49 -3.12 -17.80 -4.73
N ALA A 50 -1.81 -17.89 -4.97
CA ALA A 50 -1.26 -18.00 -6.32
C ALA A 50 -1.83 -19.22 -7.08
N GLY A 51 -1.86 -20.40 -6.44
CA GLY A 51 -2.43 -21.62 -7.03
C GLY A 51 -3.93 -21.54 -7.31
N GLU A 52 -4.69 -20.95 -6.38
CA GLU A 52 -6.14 -20.74 -6.53
C GLU A 52 -6.48 -19.85 -7.75
N HIS A 53 -5.71 -18.77 -7.96
CA HIS A 53 -5.92 -17.87 -9.10
C HIS A 53 -5.37 -18.42 -10.42
N ALA A 54 -4.20 -19.07 -10.42
CA ALA A 54 -3.62 -19.65 -11.61
C ALA A 54 -4.55 -20.70 -12.25
N THR A 55 -5.21 -21.52 -11.43
CA THR A 55 -6.20 -22.51 -11.89
C THR A 55 -7.38 -21.87 -12.65
N ARG A 56 -7.73 -20.63 -12.30
CA ARG A 56 -8.87 -19.91 -12.90
C ARG A 56 -8.48 -19.11 -14.14
N LEU A 57 -7.19 -18.84 -14.36
CA LEU A 57 -6.68 -17.90 -15.37
C LEU A 57 -5.78 -18.60 -16.39
N ARG A 58 -6.39 -19.09 -17.47
CA ARG A 58 -5.68 -19.84 -18.52
C ARG A 58 -4.60 -18.98 -19.21
N GLY A 59 -3.39 -19.51 -19.27
CA GLY A 59 -2.28 -18.99 -20.07
C GLY A 59 -1.56 -17.78 -19.45
N GLY A 60 -1.78 -17.48 -18.16
CA GLY A 60 -0.99 -16.53 -17.40
C GLY A 60 0.07 -17.27 -16.57
N ARG A 61 1.26 -16.69 -16.39
CA ARG A 61 2.31 -17.21 -15.50
C ARG A 61 2.48 -16.30 -14.29
N LEU A 62 2.59 -16.88 -13.11
CA LEU A 62 2.85 -16.16 -11.87
C LEU A 62 4.18 -16.62 -11.29
N THR A 63 5.08 -15.69 -11.01
CA THR A 63 6.35 -15.98 -10.34
C THR A 63 6.31 -15.42 -8.94
N VAL A 64 6.57 -16.26 -7.94
CA VAL A 64 6.70 -15.85 -6.53
C VAL A 64 8.17 -15.91 -6.14
N LEU A 65 8.72 -14.77 -5.75
CA LEU A 65 10.09 -14.62 -5.27
C LEU A 65 10.05 -14.47 -3.75
N VAL A 66 10.78 -15.31 -3.04
CA VAL A 66 10.95 -15.24 -1.58
C VAL A 66 12.41 -14.92 -1.30
N LEU A 67 12.67 -13.72 -0.78
CA LEU A 67 13.96 -13.26 -0.31
C LEU A 67 13.93 -13.32 1.21
N ALA A 68 14.56 -14.34 1.77
CA ALA A 68 14.64 -14.53 3.21
C ALA A 68 15.90 -15.32 3.55
N ASP A 69 16.57 -14.95 4.63
CA ASP A 69 17.67 -15.76 5.18
C ASP A 69 17.13 -17.09 5.73
N GLY A 70 15.91 -17.06 6.28
CA GLY A 70 15.11 -18.24 6.59
C GLY A 70 15.64 -19.13 7.71
N THR A 71 14.77 -19.96 8.25
CA THR A 71 15.14 -21.13 9.07
C THR A 71 15.12 -22.38 8.19
N GLU A 72 15.64 -23.52 8.68
CA GLU A 72 15.53 -24.81 7.96
C GLU A 72 14.07 -25.21 7.64
N GLU A 73 13.09 -24.66 8.38
CA GLU A 73 11.67 -24.94 8.17
C GLU A 73 11.11 -24.28 6.91
N LEU A 74 11.57 -23.08 6.55
CA LEU A 74 11.02 -22.30 5.44
C LEU A 74 11.16 -23.04 4.10
N PRO A 75 12.35 -23.56 3.70
CA PRO A 75 12.49 -24.37 2.48
C PRO A 75 11.59 -25.62 2.46
N ALA A 76 11.47 -26.33 3.58
CA ALA A 76 10.68 -27.56 3.66
C ALA A 76 9.18 -27.29 3.46
N ARG A 77 8.68 -26.22 4.09
CA ARG A 77 7.29 -25.76 3.99
C ARG A 77 6.97 -25.24 2.59
N LEU A 78 7.84 -24.42 2.02
CA LEU A 78 7.73 -23.94 0.64
C LEU A 78 7.73 -25.08 -0.38
N GLY A 79 8.63 -26.05 -0.26
CA GLY A 79 8.69 -27.20 -1.17
C GLY A 79 7.42 -28.06 -1.13
N THR A 80 6.82 -28.21 0.06
CA THR A 80 5.54 -28.90 0.23
C THR A 80 4.40 -28.13 -0.45
N ALA A 81 4.34 -26.81 -0.27
CA ALA A 81 3.35 -25.96 -0.92
C ALA A 81 3.52 -25.94 -2.44
N GLU A 82 4.76 -25.83 -2.94
CA GLU A 82 5.09 -25.80 -4.36
C GLU A 82 4.70 -27.09 -5.09
N ALA A 83 4.85 -28.25 -4.43
CA ALA A 83 4.47 -29.54 -5.02
C ALA A 83 2.98 -29.64 -5.39
N GLY A 84 2.12 -28.82 -4.77
CA GLY A 84 0.68 -28.75 -5.06
C GLY A 84 0.31 -27.70 -6.11
N LEU A 85 1.26 -26.90 -6.61
CA LEU A 85 0.95 -25.78 -7.49
C LEU A 85 0.77 -26.20 -8.96
N PRO A 86 -0.09 -25.48 -9.72
CA PRO A 86 -0.11 -25.60 -11.18
C PRO A 86 1.23 -25.21 -11.79
N ALA A 87 1.59 -25.80 -12.94
CA ALA A 87 2.83 -25.52 -13.66
C ALA A 87 3.00 -24.05 -14.13
N ASP A 88 1.92 -23.28 -14.10
CA ASP A 88 1.92 -21.84 -14.41
C ASP A 88 2.39 -20.97 -13.23
N VAL A 89 2.60 -21.55 -12.04
CA VAL A 89 3.17 -20.87 -10.87
C VAL A 89 4.60 -21.35 -10.66
N ALA A 90 5.56 -20.43 -10.68
CA ALA A 90 6.96 -20.70 -10.38
C ALA A 90 7.34 -20.07 -9.04
N VAL A 91 8.07 -20.81 -8.20
CA VAL A 91 8.51 -20.35 -6.89
C VAL A 91 10.03 -20.32 -6.84
N HIS A 92 10.60 -19.23 -6.33
CA HIS A 92 12.04 -19.11 -6.13
C HIS A 92 12.33 -18.59 -4.74
N LEU A 93 12.91 -19.45 -3.90
CA LEU A 93 13.51 -19.06 -2.63
C LEU A 93 14.97 -18.65 -2.86
N MET A 94 15.34 -17.47 -2.40
CA MET A 94 16.68 -16.93 -2.48
C MET A 94 17.14 -16.51 -1.08
N PRO A 95 18.26 -17.05 -0.57
CA PRO A 95 18.86 -16.57 0.67
C PRO A 95 19.27 -15.10 0.59
N GLY A 96 18.99 -14.34 1.63
CA GLY A 96 19.34 -12.93 1.75
C GLY A 96 18.13 -12.00 1.90
N ASP A 97 18.44 -10.76 2.30
CA ASP A 97 17.49 -9.69 2.48
C ASP A 97 17.04 -9.03 1.14
N ALA A 98 16.26 -7.94 1.27
CA ALA A 98 15.75 -7.15 0.16
C ALA A 98 16.86 -6.58 -0.77
N SER A 99 18.14 -6.55 -0.37
CA SER A 99 19.24 -6.13 -1.26
C SER A 99 19.40 -7.01 -2.50
N ARG A 100 18.88 -8.25 -2.46
CA ARG A 100 18.88 -9.17 -3.61
C ARG A 100 17.79 -8.86 -4.62
N LEU A 101 16.84 -8.00 -4.29
CA LEU A 101 15.65 -7.74 -5.11
C LEU A 101 15.97 -7.33 -6.55
N PRO A 102 16.93 -6.44 -6.85
CA PRO A 102 17.25 -6.09 -8.23
C PRO A 102 17.71 -7.28 -9.08
N VAL A 103 18.47 -8.21 -8.47
CA VAL A 103 18.97 -9.41 -9.14
C VAL A 103 17.84 -10.43 -9.30
N ALA A 104 17.04 -10.63 -8.26
CA ALA A 104 15.91 -11.55 -8.26
C ALA A 104 14.88 -11.19 -9.33
N LEU A 105 14.49 -9.91 -9.41
CA LEU A 105 13.57 -9.41 -10.43
C LEU A 105 14.08 -9.61 -11.85
N ARG A 106 15.39 -9.39 -12.07
CA ARG A 106 16.02 -9.62 -13.37
C ARG A 106 16.02 -11.10 -13.74
N ALA A 107 16.41 -11.97 -12.81
CA ALA A 107 16.45 -13.42 -13.01
C ALA A 107 15.05 -13.98 -13.30
N ALA A 108 14.01 -13.43 -12.65
CA ALA A 108 12.61 -13.80 -12.88
C ALA A 108 12.03 -13.27 -14.20
N GLY A 109 12.74 -12.39 -14.92
CA GLY A 109 12.22 -11.74 -16.13
C GLY A 109 11.00 -10.86 -15.87
N ALA A 110 10.92 -10.24 -14.69
CA ALA A 110 9.77 -9.45 -14.24
C ALA A 110 9.59 -8.11 -15.00
N ALA A 111 10.59 -7.69 -15.78
CA ALA A 111 10.59 -6.41 -16.47
C ALA A 111 9.37 -6.23 -17.39
N GLY A 112 8.65 -5.13 -17.21
CA GLY A 112 7.49 -4.76 -18.02
C GLY A 112 6.22 -5.55 -17.72
N ALA A 113 6.24 -6.47 -16.75
CA ALA A 113 5.06 -7.16 -16.23
C ALA A 113 4.61 -6.53 -14.90
N PRO A 114 3.37 -6.75 -14.44
CA PRO A 114 2.94 -6.38 -13.10
C PRO A 114 3.86 -6.97 -12.02
N VAL A 115 4.31 -6.12 -11.09
CA VAL A 115 5.10 -6.52 -9.91
C VAL A 115 4.40 -6.03 -8.64
N LEU A 116 4.22 -6.92 -7.68
CA LEU A 116 3.76 -6.60 -6.33
C LEU A 116 4.82 -7.07 -5.32
N SER A 117 5.33 -6.15 -4.51
CA SER A 117 6.35 -6.44 -3.49
C SER A 117 5.83 -6.24 -2.09
N TYR A 118 6.05 -7.21 -1.21
CA TYR A 118 5.98 -7.09 0.24
C TYR A 118 7.41 -7.00 0.80
N LEU A 119 7.72 -5.97 1.58
CA LEU A 119 9.07 -5.77 2.13
C LEU A 119 9.01 -5.43 3.62
N GLU A 120 9.61 -6.26 4.47
CA GLU A 120 9.87 -5.95 5.87
C GLU A 120 11.26 -5.32 6.03
N VAL A 121 11.34 -4.28 6.86
CA VAL A 121 12.53 -3.46 7.04
C VAL A 121 12.80 -3.26 8.53
N ASP A 122 13.80 -3.98 9.06
CA ASP A 122 14.25 -3.88 10.46
C ASP A 122 15.34 -2.81 10.69
N GLY A 123 15.69 -2.05 9.64
CA GLY A 123 16.76 -1.06 9.68
C GLY A 123 16.56 0.09 8.68
N PRO A 124 17.64 0.65 8.12
CA PRO A 124 17.50 1.69 7.10
C PRO A 124 16.82 1.14 5.84
N VAL A 125 15.94 1.94 5.25
CA VAL A 125 15.24 1.56 4.02
C VAL A 125 16.25 1.34 2.89
N ASN A 126 16.23 0.17 2.28
CA ASN A 126 17.04 -0.12 1.11
C ASN A 126 16.43 0.53 -0.15
N LEU A 127 16.85 1.76 -0.45
CA LEU A 127 16.38 2.51 -1.61
C LEU A 127 16.65 1.77 -2.93
N ALA A 128 17.77 1.03 -3.06
CA ALA A 128 18.05 0.28 -4.28
C ALA A 128 17.02 -0.83 -4.53
N ALA A 129 16.56 -1.50 -3.46
CA ALA A 129 15.49 -2.49 -3.54
C ALA A 129 14.16 -1.84 -3.96
N LEU A 130 13.77 -0.73 -3.31
CA LEU A 130 12.54 -0.01 -3.65
C LEU A 130 12.56 0.52 -5.09
N THR A 131 13.66 1.12 -5.52
CA THR A 131 13.84 1.61 -6.90
C THR A 131 13.72 0.47 -7.90
N ALA A 132 14.30 -0.70 -7.61
CA ALA A 132 14.14 -1.86 -8.48
C ALA A 132 12.68 -2.34 -8.54
N ALA A 133 11.95 -2.36 -7.43
CA ALA A 133 10.53 -2.69 -7.41
C ALA A 133 9.72 -1.71 -8.29
N ALA A 134 9.90 -0.40 -8.09
CA ALA A 134 9.22 0.64 -8.84
C ALA A 134 9.54 0.63 -10.34
N ALA A 135 10.83 0.50 -10.69
CA ALA A 135 11.29 0.62 -12.07
C ALA A 135 10.96 -0.62 -12.91
N THR A 136 10.93 -1.81 -12.31
CA THR A 136 10.76 -3.08 -13.03
C THR A 136 9.31 -3.31 -13.49
N GLY A 137 8.35 -3.06 -12.61
CA GLY A 137 6.95 -3.44 -12.82
C GLY A 137 6.14 -2.47 -13.68
N ARG A 138 5.18 -3.00 -14.46
CA ARG A 138 4.19 -2.21 -15.22
C ARG A 138 2.79 -2.84 -15.10
N PRO A 139 2.00 -2.51 -14.06
CA PRO A 139 2.29 -1.59 -12.95
C PRO A 139 3.24 -2.19 -11.91
N ALA A 140 3.81 -1.33 -11.07
CA ALA A 140 4.58 -1.71 -9.88
C ALA A 140 3.84 -1.25 -8.63
N GLU A 141 3.78 -2.12 -7.62
CA GLU A 141 3.20 -1.84 -6.31
C GLU A 141 4.11 -2.40 -5.21
N ALA A 142 4.26 -1.68 -4.10
CA ALA A 142 5.03 -2.12 -2.95
C ALA A 142 4.31 -1.81 -1.64
N LEU A 143 4.14 -2.82 -0.78
CA LEU A 143 3.73 -2.70 0.61
C LEU A 143 4.98 -2.92 1.47
N VAL A 144 5.34 -1.91 2.27
CA VAL A 144 6.55 -1.90 3.10
C VAL A 144 6.16 -1.80 4.56
N VAL A 145 6.77 -2.61 5.41
CA VAL A 145 6.57 -2.59 6.86
C VAL A 145 7.91 -2.25 7.51
N ALA A 146 7.91 -1.29 8.42
CA ALA A 146 9.12 -0.88 9.15
C ALA A 146 8.77 -0.41 10.57
N GLY A 147 9.79 -0.09 11.38
CA GLY A 147 9.58 0.60 12.68
C GLY A 147 8.85 1.94 12.53
N ALA A 148 8.13 2.39 13.57
CA ALA A 148 7.25 3.57 13.49
C ALA A 148 7.98 4.85 13.05
N GLY A 149 9.25 5.01 13.47
CA GLY A 149 10.10 6.15 13.14
C GLY A 149 10.69 6.15 11.73
N THR A 150 10.51 5.08 10.95
CA THR A 150 11.09 4.97 9.60
C THR A 150 10.27 5.78 8.60
N PRO A 151 10.88 6.76 7.89
CA PRO A 151 10.12 7.63 6.98
C PRO A 151 9.83 6.93 5.63
N LEU A 152 8.79 6.10 5.60
CA LEU A 152 8.46 5.27 4.43
C LEU A 152 7.92 6.06 3.24
N ARG A 153 7.04 7.05 3.46
CA ARG A 153 6.47 7.84 2.35
C ARG A 153 7.52 8.55 1.47
N PRO A 154 8.49 9.31 2.02
CA PRO A 154 9.53 9.91 1.19
C PRO A 154 10.42 8.84 0.54
N ALA A 155 10.80 7.77 1.24
CA ALA A 155 11.62 6.71 0.66
C ALA A 155 10.94 6.02 -0.54
N LEU A 156 9.63 5.78 -0.48
CA LEU A 156 8.84 5.27 -1.60
C LEU A 156 8.77 6.28 -2.76
N ALA A 157 8.67 7.58 -2.46
CA ALA A 157 8.61 8.61 -3.49
C ALA A 157 9.96 8.74 -4.22
N ASP A 158 11.06 8.76 -3.46
CA ASP A 158 12.43 8.79 -3.96
C ASP A 158 12.78 7.55 -4.79
N ALA A 159 12.17 6.40 -4.47
CA ALA A 159 12.26 5.18 -5.25
C ALA A 159 11.52 5.24 -6.60
N GLY A 160 10.67 6.24 -6.82
CA GLY A 160 9.97 6.48 -8.08
C GLY A 160 8.51 6.01 -8.12
N PHE A 161 7.89 5.70 -6.98
CA PHE A 161 6.44 5.49 -6.94
C PHE A 161 5.71 6.84 -7.03
N PRO A 162 4.82 7.05 -8.01
CA PRO A 162 4.15 8.35 -8.21
C PRO A 162 3.05 8.63 -7.17
N LEU A 163 2.49 7.59 -6.56
CA LEU A 163 1.54 7.70 -5.46
C LEU A 163 2.08 6.93 -4.27
N THR A 164 2.22 7.62 -3.14
CA THR A 164 2.73 7.03 -1.90
C THR A 164 1.86 7.42 -0.72
N THR A 165 1.79 6.53 0.25
CA THR A 165 1.15 6.77 1.53
C THR A 165 1.88 5.99 2.61
N ASP A 166 1.80 6.46 3.84
CA ASP A 166 2.16 5.67 5.00
C ASP A 166 1.15 5.88 6.13
N VAL A 167 1.09 4.91 7.04
CA VAL A 167 0.35 4.99 8.30
C VAL A 167 1.21 4.46 9.42
N GLU A 168 1.36 5.26 10.45
CA GLU A 168 1.93 4.80 11.72
C GLU A 168 0.82 4.14 12.53
N LEU A 169 1.08 2.93 13.01
CA LEU A 169 0.17 2.18 13.86
C LEU A 169 0.38 2.58 15.32
N VAL A 170 -0.71 2.73 16.09
CA VAL A 170 -0.64 3.21 17.48
C VAL A 170 -0.32 2.09 18.46
N ASP A 171 -0.93 0.92 18.24
CA ASP A 171 -0.86 -0.19 19.21
C ASP A 171 0.44 -0.99 19.08
N VAL A 172 1.23 -0.69 18.05
CA VAL A 172 2.41 -1.44 17.65
C VAL A 172 3.41 -0.46 17.05
N ASP A 173 4.70 -0.56 17.44
CA ASP A 173 5.76 0.36 17.01
C ASP A 173 6.18 0.08 15.55
N ARG A 174 5.22 0.24 14.64
CA ARG A 174 5.32 -0.09 13.22
C ARG A 174 4.65 0.95 12.35
N ARG A 175 5.18 1.08 11.14
CA ARG A 175 4.63 1.88 10.06
C ARG A 175 4.44 1.02 8.83
N ILE A 176 3.31 1.20 8.16
CA ILE A 176 3.00 0.57 6.88
C ILE A 176 3.07 1.65 5.81
N GLY A 177 3.91 1.44 4.80
CA GLY A 177 4.02 2.27 3.60
C GLY A 177 3.46 1.54 2.39
N PHE A 178 2.84 2.28 1.47
CA PHE A 178 2.39 1.74 0.19
C PHE A 178 2.76 2.68 -0.96
N GLY A 179 3.41 2.13 -1.98
CA GLY A 179 3.78 2.82 -3.22
C GLY A 179 3.07 2.18 -4.42
N THR A 180 2.48 2.98 -5.29
CA THR A 180 1.76 2.48 -6.48
C THR A 180 1.69 3.52 -7.59
N GLY A 181 1.36 3.07 -8.80
CA GLY A 181 0.92 3.91 -9.92
C GLY A 181 -0.60 4.09 -10.04
N SER A 182 -1.40 3.52 -9.12
CA SER A 182 -2.86 3.46 -9.24
C SER A 182 -3.57 4.12 -8.06
N ASP A 183 -4.37 5.16 -8.32
CA ASP A 183 -5.26 5.76 -7.31
C ASP A 183 -6.21 4.70 -6.71
N ARG A 184 -6.68 3.76 -7.54
CA ARG A 184 -7.58 2.68 -7.08
C ARG A 184 -6.89 1.73 -6.09
N SER A 185 -5.66 1.30 -6.38
CA SER A 185 -4.92 0.43 -5.46
C SER A 185 -4.61 1.16 -4.15
N LEU A 186 -4.29 2.46 -4.23
CA LEU A 186 -4.05 3.31 -3.07
C LEU A 186 -5.30 3.47 -2.19
N GLU A 187 -6.47 3.69 -2.79
CA GLU A 187 -7.74 3.73 -2.06
C GLU A 187 -8.07 2.36 -1.45
N ALA A 188 -7.91 1.28 -2.21
CA ALA A 188 -8.21 -0.08 -1.74
C ALA A 188 -7.34 -0.50 -0.53
N ILE A 189 -6.05 -0.12 -0.51
CA ILE A 189 -5.19 -0.43 0.64
C ILE A 189 -5.60 0.39 1.87
N LYS A 190 -6.01 1.66 1.70
CA LYS A 190 -6.53 2.48 2.81
C LYS A 190 -7.82 1.90 3.38
N GLU A 191 -8.75 1.50 2.52
CA GLU A 191 -9.97 0.81 2.96
C GLU A 191 -9.64 -0.49 3.69
N SER A 192 -8.62 -1.23 3.23
CA SER A 192 -8.19 -2.47 3.89
C SER A 192 -7.61 -2.22 5.29
N VAL A 193 -6.78 -1.19 5.46
CA VAL A 193 -6.26 -0.74 6.77
C VAL A 193 -7.42 -0.39 7.72
N TRP A 194 -8.41 0.34 7.23
CA TRP A 194 -9.59 0.71 8.00
C TRP A 194 -10.48 -0.47 8.36
N ALA A 195 -10.73 -1.36 7.41
CA ALA A 195 -11.53 -2.57 7.61
C ALA A 195 -10.86 -3.57 8.57
N ALA A 196 -9.53 -3.55 8.66
CA ALA A 196 -8.76 -4.29 9.66
C ALA A 196 -8.85 -3.68 11.07
N GLY A 197 -9.48 -2.51 11.24
CA GLY A 197 -9.68 -1.87 12.54
C GLY A 197 -8.40 -1.33 13.17
N LEU A 198 -7.36 -1.10 12.37
CA LEU A 198 -6.04 -0.71 12.86
C LEU A 198 -6.04 0.74 13.33
N ARG A 199 -5.69 0.95 14.60
CA ARG A 199 -5.54 2.30 15.13
C ARG A 199 -4.28 2.92 14.56
N CYS A 200 -4.43 4.07 13.91
CA CYS A 200 -3.35 4.79 13.26
C CYS A 200 -3.13 6.15 13.93
N ARG A 201 -2.01 6.81 13.65
CA ARG A 201 -1.84 8.23 14.00
C ARG A 201 -2.57 9.10 12.99
N ASP A 202 -3.31 10.08 13.47
CA ASP A 202 -3.88 11.16 12.65
C ASP A 202 -2.79 12.18 12.24
N PRO A 203 -3.10 13.18 11.40
CA PRO A 203 -2.15 14.22 11.00
C PRO A 203 -1.56 15.04 12.16
N GLN A 204 -2.20 15.03 13.33
CA GLN A 204 -1.74 15.71 14.54
C GLN A 204 -0.97 14.76 15.48
N GLY A 205 -0.75 13.51 15.06
CA GLY A 205 -0.07 12.49 15.86
C GLY A 205 -0.94 11.90 16.98
N LEU A 206 -2.25 12.14 16.99
CA LEU A 206 -3.17 11.57 17.97
C LEU A 206 -3.72 10.22 17.47
N PRO A 207 -4.09 9.30 18.39
CA PRO A 207 -4.70 8.04 18.00
C PRO A 207 -6.03 8.22 17.25
N LEU A 208 -6.10 7.70 16.04
CA LEU A 208 -7.27 7.57 15.19
C LEU A 208 -7.75 6.12 15.23
N SER A 209 -8.98 5.91 15.70
CA SER A 209 -9.63 4.60 15.67
C SER A 209 -10.56 4.50 14.46
N PRO A 210 -10.39 3.51 13.57
CA PRO A 210 -11.31 3.29 12.46
C PRO A 210 -12.74 3.00 12.96
N GLY A 211 -13.72 3.60 12.32
CA GLY A 211 -15.13 3.44 12.65
C GLY A 211 -16.07 3.95 11.56
N PRO A 212 -17.39 3.65 11.63
CA PRO A 212 -18.37 4.13 10.65
C PRO A 212 -18.55 5.65 10.70
N GLU A 213 -18.44 6.23 11.89
CA GLU A 213 -18.44 7.67 12.15
C GLU A 213 -17.11 8.04 12.80
N VAL A 214 -16.26 8.71 12.03
CA VAL A 214 -14.98 9.23 12.51
C VAL A 214 -15.09 10.75 12.58
N ASP A 215 -14.54 11.32 13.65
CA ASP A 215 -14.48 12.76 13.84
C ASP A 215 -13.78 13.42 12.63
N PRO A 216 -14.48 14.27 11.87
CA PRO A 216 -13.90 14.92 10.70
C PRO A 216 -12.96 16.07 11.08
N GLN A 217 -12.94 16.54 12.33
CA GLN A 217 -12.19 17.75 12.70
C GLN A 217 -10.67 17.65 12.48
N PRO A 218 -9.97 16.56 12.87
CA PRO A 218 -8.52 16.48 12.68
C PRO A 218 -8.14 16.49 11.20
N LEU A 219 -8.92 15.81 10.36
CA LEU A 219 -8.78 15.86 8.91
C LEU A 219 -9.12 17.25 8.35
N GLY A 220 -10.19 17.89 8.85
CA GLY A 220 -10.58 19.24 8.44
C GLY A 220 -9.47 20.27 8.66
N ARG A 221 -8.79 20.21 9.80
CA ARG A 221 -7.61 21.06 10.08
C ARG A 221 -6.48 20.79 9.08
N ALA A 222 -6.17 19.51 8.84
CA ALA A 222 -5.13 19.14 7.87
C ALA A 222 -5.46 19.59 6.44
N LEU A 223 -6.72 19.53 6.02
CA LEU A 223 -7.18 20.04 4.73
C LEU A 223 -7.08 21.57 4.64
N LEU A 224 -7.40 22.28 5.71
CA LEU A 224 -7.26 23.73 5.76
C LEU A 224 -5.78 24.17 5.73
N ASP A 225 -4.90 23.45 6.41
CA ASP A 225 -3.46 23.66 6.36
C ASP A 225 -2.92 23.44 4.95
N GLU A 226 -3.39 22.39 4.27
CA GLU A 226 -3.04 22.09 2.87
C GLU A 226 -3.46 23.20 1.92
N LEU A 227 -4.71 23.68 2.05
CA LEU A 227 -5.25 24.82 1.30
C LEU A 227 -4.49 26.12 1.59
N THR A 228 -4.08 26.34 2.83
CA THR A 228 -3.32 27.53 3.22
C THR A 228 -1.91 27.49 2.62
N ARG A 229 -1.28 26.32 2.61
CA ARG A 229 0.09 26.13 2.10
C ARG A 229 0.16 26.21 0.57
N HIS A 230 -0.83 25.65 -0.12
CA HIS A 230 -0.77 25.47 -1.57
C HIS A 230 -1.79 26.30 -2.38
N GLY A 231 -2.66 27.06 -1.69
CA GLY A 231 -3.73 27.83 -2.32
C GLY A 231 -4.95 26.97 -2.67
N PRO A 232 -5.85 27.50 -3.53
CA PRO A 232 -7.06 26.79 -3.93
C PRO A 232 -6.77 25.42 -4.55
N ARG A 233 -7.56 24.41 -4.17
CA ARG A 233 -7.44 23.02 -4.64
C ARG A 233 -8.80 22.45 -4.99
N THR A 234 -8.84 21.54 -5.96
CA THR A 234 -10.04 20.79 -6.28
C THR A 234 -10.38 19.76 -5.19
N VAL A 235 -11.66 19.38 -5.08
CA VAL A 235 -12.07 18.28 -4.18
C VAL A 235 -11.30 16.99 -4.49
N THR A 236 -10.97 16.72 -5.76
CA THR A 236 -10.14 15.56 -6.14
C THR A 236 -8.74 15.64 -5.53
N GLU A 237 -8.08 16.79 -5.61
CA GLU A 237 -6.75 16.99 -5.01
C GLU A 237 -6.79 16.83 -3.48
N LEU A 238 -7.83 17.34 -2.83
CA LEU A 238 -8.00 17.24 -1.37
C LEU A 238 -8.31 15.81 -0.91
N ARG A 239 -9.11 15.05 -1.68
CA ARG A 239 -9.31 13.61 -1.46
C ARG A 239 -8.00 12.84 -1.63
N ARG A 240 -7.23 13.16 -2.67
CA ARG A 240 -5.90 12.57 -2.88
C ARG A 240 -4.98 12.88 -1.71
N PHE A 241 -4.94 14.13 -1.23
CA PHE A 241 -4.17 14.50 -0.05
C PHE A 241 -4.58 13.71 1.19
N ALA A 242 -5.87 13.48 1.43
CA ALA A 242 -6.29 12.65 2.56
C ALA A 242 -5.70 11.23 2.48
N VAL A 243 -5.75 10.62 1.30
CA VAL A 243 -5.28 9.24 1.07
C VAL A 243 -3.74 9.13 1.05
N THR A 244 -3.01 10.09 0.47
CA THR A 244 -1.53 10.06 0.38
C THR A 244 -0.86 10.66 1.63
N GLY A 245 -1.48 11.68 2.19
CA GLY A 245 -0.94 12.54 3.23
C GLY A 245 -1.26 12.10 4.65
N THR A 246 -2.31 11.30 4.84
CA THR A 246 -2.90 11.01 6.17
C THR A 246 -3.36 9.56 6.30
N ALA A 247 -3.77 9.15 7.51
CA ALA A 247 -4.40 7.85 7.74
C ALA A 247 -5.87 7.76 7.28
N TYR A 248 -6.48 8.87 6.85
CA TYR A 248 -7.88 8.92 6.43
C TYR A 248 -8.12 8.39 5.01
N ARG A 249 -9.38 8.08 4.71
CA ARG A 249 -9.84 7.64 3.39
C ARG A 249 -10.36 8.82 2.57
N ALA A 250 -10.53 8.61 1.26
CA ALA A 250 -11.12 9.61 0.38
C ALA A 250 -12.55 10.00 0.79
N VAL A 251 -13.33 9.06 1.33
CA VAL A 251 -14.70 9.32 1.80
C VAL A 251 -14.73 10.23 3.02
N ASP A 252 -13.72 10.16 3.89
CA ASP A 252 -13.64 10.99 5.09
C ASP A 252 -13.33 12.45 4.71
N ALA A 253 -12.56 12.68 3.65
CA ALA A 253 -12.30 14.03 3.13
C ALA A 253 -13.58 14.73 2.69
N ALA A 254 -14.54 14.02 2.08
CA ALA A 254 -15.81 14.63 1.70
C ALA A 254 -16.62 15.12 2.91
N ARG A 255 -16.61 14.36 4.01
CA ARG A 255 -17.26 14.74 5.28
C ARG A 255 -16.57 15.93 5.93
N ALA A 256 -15.22 15.91 5.96
CA ALA A 256 -14.44 17.02 6.49
C ALA A 256 -14.64 18.32 5.69
N LEU A 257 -14.70 18.24 4.36
CA LEU A 257 -14.99 19.39 3.50
C LEU A 257 -16.38 19.97 3.73
N ALA A 258 -17.39 19.12 3.90
CA ALA A 258 -18.74 19.57 4.25
C ALA A 258 -18.73 20.34 5.57
N ALA A 259 -18.09 19.79 6.61
CA ALA A 259 -17.97 20.46 7.91
C ALA A 259 -17.22 21.81 7.83
N LEU A 260 -16.18 21.91 7.00
CA LEU A 260 -15.46 23.18 6.78
C LEU A 260 -16.30 24.23 6.05
N LEU A 261 -17.12 23.81 5.08
CA LEU A 261 -18.05 24.70 4.37
C LEU A 261 -19.15 25.20 5.30
N ASP A 262 -19.75 24.30 6.09
CA ASP A 262 -20.80 24.64 7.06
C ASP A 262 -20.28 25.61 8.14
N ALA A 263 -19.01 25.47 8.54
CA ALA A 263 -18.33 26.37 9.47
C ALA A 263 -17.87 27.70 8.83
N GLY A 264 -18.00 27.86 7.50
CA GLY A 264 -17.50 29.04 6.79
C GLY A 264 -15.98 29.16 6.74
N ALA A 265 -15.23 28.10 7.07
CA ALA A 265 -13.77 28.10 7.07
C ALA A 265 -13.18 28.01 5.66
N VAL A 266 -13.97 27.52 4.70
CA VAL A 266 -13.62 27.46 3.28
C VAL A 266 -14.81 27.92 2.43
N THR A 267 -14.52 28.31 1.19
CA THR A 267 -15.50 28.62 0.16
C THR A 267 -15.30 27.69 -1.04
N ARG A 268 -16.31 27.56 -1.90
CA ARG A 268 -16.25 26.70 -3.09
C ARG A 268 -16.69 27.41 -4.37
N SER A 269 -16.15 26.96 -5.50
CA SER A 269 -16.58 27.35 -6.85
C SER A 269 -16.81 26.11 -7.71
N PRO A 270 -18.01 25.94 -8.29
CA PRO A 270 -19.21 26.76 -8.13
C PRO A 270 -19.79 26.73 -6.70
N GLU A 271 -20.48 27.80 -6.31
CA GLU A 271 -21.05 27.97 -4.96
C GLU A 271 -22.17 26.96 -4.65
N HIS A 272 -22.91 26.54 -5.67
CA HIS A 272 -24.06 25.66 -5.56
C HIS A 272 -23.80 24.29 -6.21
N GLY A 273 -24.54 23.28 -5.77
CA GLY A 273 -24.48 21.93 -6.32
C GLY A 273 -23.73 20.92 -5.45
N ARG A 274 -23.49 19.73 -6.02
CA ARG A 274 -22.76 18.65 -5.35
C ARG A 274 -21.27 18.98 -5.27
N LEU A 275 -20.59 18.49 -4.24
CA LEU A 275 -19.12 18.51 -4.14
C LEU A 275 -18.51 17.48 -5.11
N GLY A 276 -18.59 17.81 -6.40
CA GLY A 276 -17.93 17.09 -7.49
C GLY A 276 -16.41 17.23 -7.42
N GLY A 277 -15.70 16.39 -8.16
CA GLY A 277 -14.24 16.32 -8.09
C GLY A 277 -13.52 17.56 -8.61
N ASP A 278 -14.14 18.32 -9.51
CA ASP A 278 -13.66 19.54 -10.15
C ASP A 278 -13.99 20.82 -9.36
N VAL A 279 -14.82 20.72 -8.32
CA VAL A 279 -15.16 21.85 -7.46
C VAL A 279 -13.90 22.38 -6.79
N LEU A 280 -13.62 23.66 -7.00
CA LEU A 280 -12.49 24.35 -6.42
C LEU A 280 -12.83 24.82 -5.01
N VAL A 281 -12.00 24.47 -4.03
CA VAL A 281 -12.12 24.87 -2.63
C VAL A 281 -11.03 25.88 -2.30
N THR A 282 -11.39 26.96 -1.62
CA THR A 282 -10.50 28.07 -1.27
C THR A 282 -10.62 28.36 0.23
N PRO A 283 -9.52 28.59 0.96
CA PRO A 283 -9.61 28.98 2.36
C PRO A 283 -10.35 30.32 2.48
N ALA A 284 -11.23 30.45 3.49
CA ALA A 284 -11.84 31.74 3.78
C ALA A 284 -10.76 32.74 4.20
N ARG A 285 -10.91 34.01 3.82
CA ARG A 285 -9.98 35.05 4.28
C ARG A 285 -10.20 35.25 5.78
N SER A 286 -9.14 35.10 6.58
CA SER A 286 -9.16 35.48 7.99
C SER A 286 -9.47 36.98 8.06
N THR A 287 -10.67 37.33 8.55
CA THR A 287 -11.05 38.70 8.89
C THR A 287 -10.45 39.11 10.22
#